data_AF-A0A7X7NEB7-F1
#
_entry.id   AF-A0A7X7NEB7-F1
#
_cell.length_a   1.000
_cell.length_b   1.000
_cell.length_c   1.000
_cell.angle_alpha   90.00
_cell.angle_beta   90.00
_cell.angle_gamma   90.00
#
_symmetry.space_group_name_H-M   'P 1'
#
loop_
_entity.id
_entity.type
_entity.pdbx_description
1 polymer ?
#
loop_
_entity_poly.entity_id
_entity_poly.type
_entity_poly.pdbx_seq_one_letter_code
_entity_poly.pdbx_strand_id
1 'polypeptide(L)'
;MFCRFCGCEVPEKSAFCLCCGKKIDRPDSPKRGVANEPVKPIVITGANKKKAAERTMGTLKSIGGTMFGIAIFVGIIVAGILLFILGAGLAVAIAPFIIWIVGILFVLDLVLLLFAIMPRARGIAGLILYISSYVFGLSAWLYGLAVTLALWGWAAVIVGFFIVGVGVVPIGMLSAILNGHWDMFWTILIASALALGTRLLGGILAEESDV
;
A
#
# COMPACT_ATOMS: atom_id res chain seq x y z
N MET A 1 35.76 16.80 -58.97
CA MET A 1 36.06 17.98 -59.84
C MET A 1 36.64 19.10 -58.99
N PHE A 2 37.54 19.94 -59.52
CA PHE A 2 38.19 21.00 -58.74
C PHE A 2 37.59 22.38 -58.98
N CYS A 3 37.49 23.21 -57.93
CA CYS A 3 37.05 24.59 -58.05
C CYS A 3 38.11 25.43 -58.78
N ARG A 4 37.71 26.16 -59.84
CA ARG A 4 38.64 27.04 -60.59
C ARG A 4 39.18 28.23 -59.80
N PHE A 5 38.55 28.59 -58.68
CA PHE A 5 38.93 29.76 -57.89
C PHE A 5 39.87 29.43 -56.72
N CYS A 6 39.63 28.32 -56.01
CA CYS A 6 40.41 27.96 -54.82
C CYS A 6 41.15 26.62 -54.94
N GLY A 7 40.95 25.85 -56.02
CA GLY A 7 41.63 24.58 -56.24
C GLY A 7 41.10 23.38 -55.42
N CYS A 8 40.20 23.59 -54.45
CA CYS A 8 39.66 22.50 -53.64
C CYS A 8 38.78 21.53 -54.45
N GLU A 9 38.77 20.27 -54.04
CA GLU A 9 37.88 19.25 -54.60
C GLU A 9 36.43 19.52 -54.19
N VAL A 10 35.52 19.54 -55.17
CA VAL A 10 34.10 19.85 -54.98
C VAL A 10 33.25 18.61 -55.22
N PRO A 11 32.32 18.29 -54.29
CA PRO A 11 31.38 17.17 -54.45
C PRO A 11 30.49 17.33 -55.67
N GLU A 12 30.14 16.21 -56.32
CA GLU A 12 29.44 16.25 -57.60
C GLU A 12 27.99 16.77 -57.56
N LYS A 13 27.39 17.02 -56.39
CA LYS A 13 25.99 17.49 -56.28
C LYS A 13 25.85 18.91 -55.71
N SER A 14 26.94 19.57 -55.36
CA SER A 14 26.87 20.93 -54.78
C SER A 14 26.90 22.01 -55.86
N ALA A 15 25.95 22.96 -55.79
CA ALA A 15 25.89 24.12 -56.69
C ALA A 15 26.93 25.22 -56.35
N PHE A 16 27.56 25.12 -55.19
CA PHE A 16 28.54 26.07 -54.66
C PHE A 16 29.77 25.33 -54.15
N CYS A 17 30.93 25.98 -54.16
CA CYS A 17 32.14 25.46 -53.54
C CYS A 17 32.06 25.59 -52.01
N LEU A 18 32.30 24.50 -51.29
CA LEU A 18 32.24 24.47 -49.82
C LEU A 18 33.42 25.20 -49.14
N CYS A 19 34.54 25.40 -49.85
CA CYS A 19 35.69 26.10 -49.27
C CYS A 19 35.66 27.62 -49.48
N CYS A 20 35.18 28.11 -50.63
CA CYS A 20 35.21 29.54 -50.95
C CYS A 20 33.84 30.17 -51.16
N GLY A 21 32.76 29.39 -51.13
CA GLY A 21 31.38 29.86 -51.26
C GLY A 21 30.96 30.30 -52.66
N LYS A 22 31.86 30.33 -53.66
CA LYS A 22 31.51 30.74 -55.03
C LYS A 22 30.65 29.68 -55.73
N LYS A 23 29.66 30.16 -56.48
CA LYS A 23 28.81 29.34 -57.34
C LYS A 23 29.65 28.73 -58.46
N ILE A 24 29.38 27.47 -58.80
CA ILE A 24 30.07 26.78 -59.88
C ILE A 24 29.12 26.67 -61.06
N ASP A 25 29.47 27.35 -62.15
CA ASP A 25 28.73 27.25 -63.40
C ASP A 25 29.07 25.92 -64.08
N ARG A 26 28.17 24.94 -63.95
CA ARG A 26 28.25 23.69 -64.70
C ARG A 26 27.50 23.83 -66.02
N PRO A 27 28.09 23.41 -67.14
CA PRO A 27 27.42 23.45 -68.44
C PRO A 27 26.22 22.49 -68.55
N ASP A 28 26.09 21.50 -67.65
CA ASP A 28 25.09 20.42 -67.76
C ASP A 28 24.06 20.38 -66.62
N SER A 29 23.76 21.51 -65.97
CA SER A 29 22.66 21.52 -64.98
C SER A 29 21.32 21.34 -65.73
N PRO A 30 20.56 20.26 -65.51
CA PRO A 30 19.24 20.13 -66.11
C PRO A 30 18.37 21.27 -65.57
N LYS A 31 17.86 22.11 -66.48
CA LYS A 31 16.80 23.07 -66.17
C LYS A 31 15.71 22.26 -65.47
N ARG A 32 15.43 22.58 -64.21
CA ARG A 32 14.45 21.90 -63.37
C ARG A 32 13.05 22.19 -63.96
N GLY A 33 12.69 21.42 -64.99
CA GLY A 33 11.33 21.34 -65.50
C GLY A 33 10.49 20.79 -64.37
N VAL A 34 9.47 21.55 -63.98
CA VAL A 34 8.45 21.13 -63.04
C VAL A 34 7.68 20.01 -63.74
N ALA A 35 8.10 18.76 -63.52
CA ALA A 35 7.32 17.60 -63.86
C ALA A 35 6.12 17.59 -62.94
N ASN A 36 4.95 17.96 -63.49
CA ASN A 36 3.66 17.86 -62.84
C ASN A 36 3.29 16.38 -62.72
N GLU A 37 3.83 15.68 -61.72
CA GLU A 37 3.16 14.51 -61.19
C GLU A 37 1.92 14.98 -60.40
N PRO A 38 0.73 14.39 -60.61
CA PRO A 38 -0.42 14.72 -59.79
C PRO A 38 -0.10 14.31 -58.35
N VAL A 39 0.15 15.30 -57.50
CA VAL A 39 0.21 15.12 -56.05
C VAL A 39 -1.11 14.49 -55.64
N LYS A 40 -1.08 13.20 -55.31
CA LYS A 40 -2.22 12.52 -54.70
C LYS A 40 -2.62 13.35 -53.48
N PRO A 41 -3.87 13.81 -53.36
CA PRO A 41 -4.26 14.58 -52.20
C PRO A 41 -3.98 13.75 -50.96
N ILE A 42 -3.17 14.29 -50.04
CA ILE A 42 -3.07 13.76 -48.69
C ILE A 42 -4.45 13.98 -48.09
N VAL A 43 -5.31 12.98 -48.18
CA VAL A 43 -6.60 12.98 -47.51
C VAL A 43 -6.27 12.89 -46.02
N ILE A 44 -6.24 14.02 -45.34
CA ILE A 44 -6.22 14.08 -43.87
C ILE A 44 -7.58 13.60 -43.40
N THR A 45 -7.80 12.28 -43.44
CA THR A 45 -9.02 11.67 -42.94
C THR A 45 -9.12 11.91 -41.44
N GLY A 46 -10.33 12.19 -40.95
CA GLY A 46 -10.66 12.37 -39.54
C GLY A 46 -10.32 11.18 -38.61
N ALA A 47 -9.73 10.11 -39.15
CA ALA A 47 -9.18 8.98 -38.40
C ALA A 47 -8.07 9.40 -37.42
N ASN A 48 -7.29 10.44 -37.74
CA ASN A 48 -6.24 10.92 -36.84
C ASN A 48 -6.80 11.67 -35.61
N LYS A 49 -7.95 12.37 -35.77
CA LYS A 49 -8.68 13.00 -34.65
C LYS A 49 -9.30 11.96 -33.71
N LYS A 50 -9.88 10.88 -34.24
CA LYS A 50 -10.48 9.82 -33.40
C LYS A 50 -9.43 9.07 -32.56
N LYS A 51 -8.28 8.71 -33.16
CA LYS A 51 -7.19 8.03 -32.43
C LYS A 51 -6.55 8.91 -31.34
N ALA A 52 -6.42 10.22 -31.58
CA ALA A 52 -5.93 11.15 -30.57
C ALA A 52 -6.92 11.31 -29.40
N ALA A 53 -8.22 11.36 -29.70
CA ALA A 53 -9.29 11.44 -28.70
C ALA A 53 -9.45 10.15 -27.86
N GLU A 54 -9.32 8.96 -28.47
CA GLU A 54 -9.30 7.69 -27.73
C GLU A 54 -8.10 7.57 -26.80
N ARG A 55 -6.92 8.06 -27.24
CA ARG A 55 -5.69 8.01 -26.43
C ARG A 55 -5.77 8.93 -25.22
N THR A 56 -6.30 10.15 -25.36
CA THR A 56 -6.51 11.07 -24.23
C THR A 56 -7.61 10.59 -23.30
N MET A 57 -8.66 9.93 -23.79
CA MET A 57 -9.73 9.39 -22.94
C MET A 57 -9.22 8.25 -22.04
N GLY A 58 -8.30 7.40 -22.55
CA GLY A 58 -7.64 6.37 -21.75
C GLY A 58 -6.74 6.93 -20.64
N THR A 59 -5.99 8.00 -20.92
CA THR A 59 -5.12 8.64 -19.92
C THR A 59 -5.92 9.44 -18.89
N LEU A 60 -7.00 10.14 -19.26
CA LEU A 60 -7.89 10.82 -18.31
C LEU A 60 -8.60 9.83 -17.37
N LYS A 61 -9.03 8.67 -17.89
CA LYS A 61 -9.72 7.64 -17.10
C LYS A 61 -8.75 6.92 -16.15
N SER A 62 -7.49 6.75 -16.56
CA SER A 62 -6.41 6.23 -15.72
C SER A 62 -5.99 7.23 -14.63
N ILE A 63 -5.80 8.51 -14.98
CA ILE A 63 -5.42 9.58 -14.04
C ILE A 63 -6.53 9.81 -13.00
N GLY A 64 -7.79 9.81 -13.44
CA GLY A 64 -8.95 9.93 -12.55
C GLY A 64 -9.03 8.76 -11.56
N GLY A 65 -8.76 7.53 -12.00
CA GLY A 65 -8.69 6.36 -11.13
C GLY A 65 -7.55 6.42 -10.11
N THR A 66 -6.35 6.83 -10.53
CA THR A 66 -5.20 6.97 -9.61
C THR A 66 -5.37 8.11 -8.61
N MET A 67 -5.91 9.26 -9.01
CA MET A 67 -6.17 10.36 -8.07
C MET A 67 -7.24 10.01 -7.05
N PHE A 68 -8.29 9.31 -7.47
CA PHE A 68 -9.33 8.85 -6.54
C PHE A 68 -8.79 7.80 -5.56
N GLY A 69 -7.95 6.87 -6.03
CA GLY A 69 -7.27 5.90 -5.17
C GLY A 69 -6.36 6.55 -4.13
N ILE A 70 -5.55 7.54 -4.54
CA ILE A 70 -4.68 8.29 -3.62
C ILE A 70 -5.52 9.09 -2.61
N ALA A 71 -6.60 9.75 -3.04
CA ALA A 71 -7.47 10.51 -2.16
C ALA A 71 -8.14 9.61 -1.10
N ILE A 72 -8.60 8.41 -1.47
CA ILE A 72 -9.14 7.44 -0.53
C ILE A 72 -8.05 6.94 0.42
N PHE A 73 -6.87 6.61 -0.09
CA PHE A 73 -5.76 6.14 0.73
C PHE A 73 -5.32 7.18 1.77
N VAL A 74 -5.14 8.43 1.34
CA VAL A 74 -4.85 9.56 2.23
C VAL A 74 -6.00 9.80 3.19
N GLY A 75 -7.26 9.68 2.74
CA GLY A 75 -8.44 9.76 3.58
C GLY A 75 -8.45 8.72 4.69
N ILE A 76 -8.08 7.46 4.40
CA ILE A 76 -7.94 6.38 5.38
C ILE A 76 -6.81 6.66 6.36
N ILE A 77 -5.67 7.18 5.88
CA ILE A 77 -4.54 7.57 6.76
C ILE A 77 -4.98 8.68 7.72
N VAL A 78 -5.60 9.74 7.20
CA VAL A 78 -6.04 10.89 8.00
C VAL A 78 -7.14 10.47 8.98
N ALA A 79 -8.11 9.67 8.53
CA ALA A 79 -9.15 9.11 9.39
C ALA A 79 -8.56 8.21 10.47
N GLY A 80 -7.58 7.36 10.13
CA GLY A 80 -6.84 6.54 11.08
C GLY A 80 -6.12 7.38 12.12
N ILE A 81 -5.35 8.38 11.70
CA ILE A 81 -4.65 9.31 12.60
C ILE A 81 -5.64 10.04 13.51
N LEU A 82 -6.75 10.57 12.98
CA LEU A 82 -7.79 11.22 13.79
C LEU A 82 -8.40 10.25 14.81
N LEU A 83 -8.72 9.03 14.37
CA LEU A 83 -9.28 7.98 15.22
C LEU A 83 -8.28 7.58 16.31
N PHE A 84 -6.98 7.57 16.01
CA PHE A 84 -5.95 7.28 17.01
C PHE A 84 -5.67 8.44 17.96
N ILE A 85 -5.74 9.70 17.52
CA ILE A 85 -5.57 10.85 18.43
C ILE A 85 -6.75 10.92 19.40
N LEU A 86 -7.97 10.80 18.88
CA LEU A 86 -9.20 10.80 19.69
C LEU A 86 -9.33 9.52 20.52
N GLY A 87 -9.00 8.39 19.89
CA GLY A 87 -9.12 7.05 20.47
C GLY A 87 -8.03 6.72 21.48
N ALA A 88 -6.81 7.26 21.36
CA ALA A 88 -5.75 7.04 22.35
C ALA A 88 -6.11 7.67 23.70
N GLY A 89 -6.71 8.87 23.70
CA GLY A 89 -7.18 9.50 24.94
C GLY A 89 -8.25 8.65 25.63
N LEU A 90 -9.21 8.13 24.85
CA LEU A 90 -10.23 7.21 25.36
C LEU A 90 -9.62 5.88 25.81
N ALA A 91 -8.68 5.32 25.06
CA ALA A 91 -8.01 4.06 25.37
C ALA A 91 -7.25 4.15 26.70
N VAL A 92 -6.56 5.26 26.98
CA VAL A 92 -5.88 5.48 28.26
C VAL A 92 -6.88 5.54 29.42
N ALA A 93 -8.03 6.18 29.23
CA ALA A 93 -9.08 6.23 30.25
C ALA A 93 -9.71 4.86 30.53
N ILE A 94 -9.88 4.02 29.50
CA ILE A 94 -10.49 2.68 29.61
C ILE A 94 -9.45 1.61 29.98
N ALA A 95 -8.15 1.83 29.74
CA ALA A 95 -7.08 0.88 30.01
C ALA A 95 -7.13 0.23 31.39
N PRO A 96 -7.28 0.96 32.52
CA PRO A 96 -7.36 0.32 33.83
C PRO A 96 -8.56 -0.64 33.93
N PHE A 97 -9.72 -0.27 33.37
CA PHE A 97 -10.90 -1.12 33.37
C PHE A 97 -10.69 -2.39 32.53
N ILE A 98 -10.02 -2.29 31.38
CA ILE A 98 -9.71 -3.45 30.53
C ILE A 98 -8.82 -4.44 31.28
N ILE A 99 -7.80 -3.96 32.00
CA ILE A 99 -6.90 -4.83 32.77
C ILE A 99 -7.68 -5.61 33.84
N TRP A 100 -8.57 -4.94 34.56
CA TRP A 100 -9.45 -5.59 35.55
C TRP A 100 -10.37 -6.63 34.92
N ILE A 101 -11.01 -6.31 33.80
CA ILE A 101 -11.89 -7.23 33.06
C ILE A 101 -11.10 -8.44 32.56
N VAL A 102 -9.91 -8.24 32.00
CA VAL A 102 -9.01 -9.32 31.54
C VAL A 102 -8.66 -10.24 32.70
N GLY A 103 -8.34 -9.71 33.88
CA GLY A 103 -8.06 -10.52 35.06
C GLY A 103 -9.25 -11.38 35.49
N ILE A 104 -10.45 -10.80 35.52
CA ILE A 104 -11.69 -11.53 35.85
C ILE A 104 -11.98 -12.62 34.81
N LEU A 105 -11.90 -12.28 33.52
CA LEU A 105 -12.13 -13.22 32.44
C LEU A 105 -11.11 -14.36 32.46
N PHE A 106 -9.85 -14.07 32.76
CA PHE A 106 -8.83 -15.11 32.87
C PHE A 106 -9.16 -16.13 33.96
N VAL A 107 -9.56 -15.67 35.16
CA VAL A 107 -9.99 -16.58 36.24
C VAL A 107 -11.26 -17.34 35.86
N LEU A 108 -12.24 -16.66 35.26
CA LEU A 108 -13.48 -17.28 34.79
C LEU A 108 -13.20 -18.37 33.75
N ASP A 109 -12.35 -18.08 32.77
CA ASP A 109 -11.99 -19.01 31.70
C ASP A 109 -11.27 -20.25 32.25
N LEU A 110 -10.39 -20.09 33.24
CA LEU A 110 -9.76 -21.23 33.93
C LEU A 110 -10.79 -22.10 34.66
N VAL A 111 -11.76 -21.48 35.34
CA VAL A 111 -12.84 -22.19 36.03
C VAL A 111 -13.72 -22.92 35.01
N LEU A 112 -14.11 -22.27 33.92
CA LEU A 112 -14.90 -22.86 32.86
C LEU A 112 -14.17 -24.01 32.16
N LEU A 113 -12.87 -23.88 31.95
CA LEU A 113 -12.04 -24.95 31.39
C LEU A 113 -12.01 -26.17 32.32
N LEU A 114 -11.96 -25.95 33.65
CA LEU A 114 -12.07 -27.02 34.63
C LEU A 114 -13.46 -27.69 34.59
N PHE A 115 -14.53 -26.90 34.46
CA PHE A 115 -15.89 -27.41 34.31
C PHE A 115 -16.15 -28.09 32.95
N ALA A 116 -15.42 -27.72 31.90
CA ALA A 116 -15.52 -28.32 30.57
C ALA A 116 -15.07 -29.79 30.52
N ILE A 117 -14.44 -30.30 31.58
CA ILE A 117 -14.22 -31.75 31.74
C ILE A 117 -15.57 -32.49 31.66
N MET A 118 -16.65 -31.91 32.20
CA MET A 118 -17.99 -32.47 32.09
C MET A 118 -18.59 -32.22 30.69
N PRO A 119 -19.01 -33.26 29.96
CA PRO A 119 -19.47 -33.14 28.57
C PRO A 119 -20.69 -32.20 28.42
N ARG A 120 -21.55 -32.14 29.43
CA ARG A 120 -22.78 -31.33 29.41
C ARG A 120 -22.53 -29.82 29.49
N ALA A 121 -21.36 -29.39 29.96
CA ALA A 121 -21.01 -27.98 30.12
C ALA A 121 -20.11 -27.44 29.00
N ARG A 122 -19.60 -28.31 28.11
CA ARG A 122 -18.60 -27.96 27.08
C ARG A 122 -19.08 -26.89 26.11
N GLY A 123 -20.32 -26.97 25.63
CA GLY A 123 -20.84 -26.01 24.67
C GLY A 123 -20.93 -24.58 25.22
N ILE A 124 -21.47 -24.43 26.42
CA ILE A 124 -21.58 -23.12 27.09
C ILE A 124 -20.18 -22.59 27.44
N ALA A 125 -19.31 -23.44 27.98
CA ALA A 125 -17.94 -23.07 28.30
C ALA A 125 -17.17 -22.63 27.04
N GLY A 126 -17.33 -23.37 25.93
CA GLY A 126 -16.69 -23.05 24.64
C GLY A 126 -17.15 -21.71 24.07
N LEU A 127 -18.46 -21.43 24.12
CA LEU A 127 -19.00 -20.14 23.68
C LEU A 127 -18.45 -18.98 24.51
N ILE A 128 -18.39 -19.12 25.85
CA ILE A 128 -17.86 -18.07 26.73
C ILE A 128 -16.37 -17.84 26.44
N LEU A 129 -15.56 -18.90 26.35
CA LEU A 129 -14.13 -18.81 25.99
C LEU A 129 -13.92 -18.09 24.65
N TYR A 130 -14.77 -18.40 23.66
CA TYR A 130 -14.70 -17.75 22.34
C TYR A 130 -15.01 -16.25 22.44
N ILE A 131 -16.00 -15.85 23.23
CA ILE A 131 -16.34 -14.44 23.47
C ILE A 131 -15.21 -13.74 24.25
N SER A 132 -14.67 -14.36 25.29
CA SER A 132 -13.53 -13.87 26.08
C SER A 132 -12.32 -13.58 25.20
N SER A 133 -12.11 -14.37 24.13
CA SER A 133 -11.02 -14.20 23.17
C SER A 133 -10.98 -12.81 22.50
N TYR A 134 -12.13 -12.16 22.31
CA TYR A 134 -12.18 -10.81 21.74
C TYR A 134 -11.66 -9.77 22.72
N VAL A 135 -11.93 -9.95 24.01
CA VAL A 135 -11.45 -9.03 25.06
C VAL A 135 -9.94 -9.17 25.23
N PHE A 136 -9.40 -10.39 25.24
CA PHE A 136 -7.95 -10.60 25.24
C PHE A 136 -7.28 -10.10 23.95
N GLY A 137 -7.93 -10.30 22.80
CA GLY A 137 -7.42 -9.78 21.53
C GLY A 137 -7.35 -8.26 21.52
N LEU A 138 -8.41 -7.61 22.02
CA LEU A 138 -8.46 -6.15 22.15
C LEU A 138 -7.42 -5.65 23.14
N SER A 139 -7.23 -6.32 24.28
CA SER A 139 -6.23 -5.92 25.26
C SER A 139 -4.81 -6.05 24.69
N ALA A 140 -4.49 -7.17 24.03
CA ALA A 140 -3.21 -7.38 23.36
C ALA A 140 -2.96 -6.32 22.28
N TRP A 141 -3.99 -5.97 21.51
CA TRP A 141 -3.91 -4.95 20.47
C TRP A 141 -3.67 -3.54 21.04
N LEU A 142 -4.42 -3.14 22.07
CA LEU A 142 -4.25 -1.85 22.74
C LEU A 142 -2.87 -1.74 23.41
N TYR A 143 -2.41 -2.80 24.08
CA TYR A 143 -1.07 -2.82 24.68
C TYR A 143 0.03 -2.77 23.62
N GLY A 144 -0.07 -3.58 22.56
CA GLY A 144 0.89 -3.57 21.46
C GLY A 144 0.98 -2.20 20.78
N LEU A 145 -0.16 -1.52 20.62
CA LEU A 145 -0.22 -0.15 20.13
C LEU A 145 0.44 0.85 21.08
N ALA A 146 0.11 0.79 22.37
CA ALA A 146 0.67 1.68 23.37
C ALA A 146 2.20 1.56 23.43
N VAL A 147 2.72 0.33 23.41
CA VAL A 147 4.17 0.06 23.42
C VAL A 147 4.84 0.52 22.14
N THR A 148 4.25 0.23 20.97
CA THR A 148 4.79 0.71 19.68
C THR A 148 4.87 2.24 19.65
N LEU A 149 3.80 2.91 20.10
CA LEU A 149 3.73 4.36 20.13
C LEU A 149 4.72 4.96 21.13
N ALA A 150 4.88 4.35 22.29
CA ALA A 150 5.80 4.82 23.33
C ALA A 150 7.28 4.66 22.93
N LEU A 151 7.64 3.56 22.27
CA LEU A 151 9.04 3.24 21.95
C LEU A 151 9.47 3.75 20.58
N TRP A 152 8.64 3.60 19.54
CA TRP A 152 8.98 3.91 18.15
C TRP A 152 8.16 5.06 17.54
N GLY A 153 7.11 5.51 18.22
CA GLY A 153 6.30 6.64 17.79
C GLY A 153 5.32 6.33 16.65
N TRP A 154 4.70 7.39 16.11
CA TRP A 154 3.62 7.30 15.13
C TRP A 154 4.03 6.65 13.80
N ALA A 155 5.28 6.82 13.35
CA ALA A 155 5.75 6.25 12.10
C ALA A 155 5.66 4.71 12.11
N ALA A 156 6.05 4.08 13.23
CA ALA A 156 5.96 2.64 13.39
C ALA A 156 4.51 2.14 13.50
N VAL A 157 3.62 2.90 14.16
CA VAL A 157 2.20 2.57 14.25
C VAL A 157 1.56 2.55 12.86
N ILE A 158 1.86 3.57 12.03
CA ILE A 158 1.36 3.64 10.65
C ILE A 158 1.84 2.43 9.85
N VAL A 159 3.14 2.12 9.90
CA VAL A 159 3.71 0.95 9.23
C VAL A 159 3.05 -0.35 9.71
N GLY A 160 2.86 -0.52 11.02
CA GLY A 160 2.22 -1.71 11.61
C GLY A 160 0.78 -1.91 11.22
N PHE A 161 0.03 -0.82 11.07
CA PHE A 161 -1.34 -0.87 10.62
C PHE A 161 -1.43 -1.35 9.15
N PHE A 162 -0.55 -0.87 8.28
CA PHE A 162 -0.57 -1.22 6.86
C PHE A 162 -0.04 -2.62 6.52
N ILE A 163 0.84 -3.18 7.34
CA ILE A 163 1.42 -4.50 7.03
C ILE A 163 0.44 -5.66 7.33
N VAL A 164 -0.48 -5.54 8.31
CA VAL A 164 -1.49 -6.62 8.59
C VAL A 164 -2.81 -6.12 9.24
N GLY A 165 -3.00 -4.83 9.56
CA GLY A 165 -4.12 -4.34 10.39
C GLY A 165 -4.06 -4.78 11.88
N VAL A 166 -3.69 -6.04 12.10
CA VAL A 166 -3.26 -6.66 13.36
C VAL A 166 -1.76 -6.43 13.62
N GLY A 167 -1.02 -5.90 12.64
CA GLY A 167 0.45 -5.81 12.64
C GLY A 167 1.05 -4.91 13.72
N VAL A 168 0.23 -4.11 14.40
CA VAL A 168 0.69 -3.28 15.53
C VAL A 168 1.12 -4.15 16.73
N VAL A 169 0.53 -5.33 16.91
CA VAL A 169 0.91 -6.27 17.98
C VAL A 169 2.33 -6.82 17.79
N PRO A 170 2.67 -7.45 16.63
CA PRO A 170 4.03 -7.95 16.41
C PRO A 170 5.07 -6.82 16.32
N ILE A 171 4.72 -5.63 15.80
CA ILE A 171 5.62 -4.47 15.87
C ILE A 171 5.84 -4.03 17.32
N GLY A 172 4.80 -4.04 18.16
CA GLY A 172 4.90 -3.76 19.59
C GLY A 172 5.86 -4.72 20.29
N MET A 173 5.71 -6.03 20.03
CA MET A 173 6.64 -7.05 20.52
C MET A 173 8.07 -6.81 20.05
N LEU A 174 8.26 -6.52 18.76
CA LEU A 174 9.57 -6.24 18.18
C LEU A 174 10.22 -5.00 18.80
N SER A 175 9.43 -3.93 19.00
CA SER A 175 9.89 -2.70 19.63
C SER A 175 10.30 -2.93 21.09
N ALA A 176 9.55 -3.75 21.83
CA ALA A 176 9.85 -4.09 23.22
C ALA A 176 11.18 -4.86 23.34
N ILE A 177 11.39 -5.86 22.49
CA ILE A 177 12.65 -6.63 22.45
C ILE A 177 13.83 -5.72 22.12
N LEU A 178 13.72 -4.90 21.08
CA LEU A 178 14.83 -4.06 20.61
C LEU A 178 15.21 -2.93 21.58
N ASN A 179 14.27 -2.51 22.44
CA ASN A 179 14.53 -1.54 23.52
C ASN A 179 14.86 -2.22 24.86
N GLY A 180 14.89 -3.56 24.95
CA GLY A 180 15.22 -4.30 26.17
C GLY A 180 14.09 -4.38 27.22
N HIS A 181 12.86 -3.99 26.87
CA HIS A 181 11.67 -4.07 27.73
C HIS A 181 11.02 -5.45 27.68
N TRP A 182 11.66 -6.42 28.33
CA TRP A 182 11.21 -7.82 28.38
C TRP A 182 9.86 -7.99 29.09
N ASP A 183 9.57 -7.15 30.08
CA ASP A 183 8.29 -7.11 30.79
C ASP A 183 7.12 -6.82 29.83
N MET A 184 7.27 -5.82 28.96
CA MET A 184 6.27 -5.45 27.97
C MET A 184 6.12 -6.55 26.91
N PHE A 185 7.23 -7.14 26.47
CA PHE A 185 7.21 -8.24 25.51
C PHE A 185 6.39 -9.43 26.02
N TRP A 186 6.70 -9.94 27.22
CA TRP A 186 5.99 -11.08 27.80
C TRP A 186 4.51 -10.79 28.00
N THR A 187 4.17 -9.57 28.41
CA THR A 187 2.77 -9.14 28.58
C THR A 187 2.00 -9.21 27.26
N ILE A 188 2.55 -8.63 26.18
CA ILE A 188 1.89 -8.67 24.86
C ILE A 188 1.82 -10.12 24.34
N LEU A 189 2.87 -10.92 24.55
CA LEU A 189 2.92 -12.32 24.11
C LEU A 189 1.87 -13.17 24.81
N ILE A 190 1.77 -13.09 26.14
CA ILE A 190 0.78 -13.82 26.93
C ILE A 190 -0.64 -13.39 26.55
N ALA A 191 -0.90 -12.09 26.45
CA ALA A 191 -2.21 -11.59 26.03
C ALA A 191 -2.60 -12.10 24.63
N SER A 192 -1.65 -12.11 23.70
CA SER A 192 -1.86 -12.64 22.34
C SER A 192 -2.08 -14.15 22.34
N ALA A 193 -1.32 -14.89 23.15
CA ALA A 193 -1.48 -16.33 23.31
C ALA A 193 -2.81 -16.69 23.95
N LEU A 194 -3.28 -15.92 24.94
CA LEU A 194 -4.61 -16.09 25.53
C LEU A 194 -5.70 -15.81 24.50
N ALA A 195 -5.59 -14.72 23.73
CA ALA A 195 -6.56 -14.39 22.70
C ALA A 195 -6.69 -15.48 21.63
N LEU A 196 -5.58 -16.04 21.17
CA LEU A 196 -5.61 -17.12 20.18
C LEU A 196 -5.99 -18.46 20.82
N GLY A 197 -5.48 -18.74 22.00
CA GLY A 197 -5.72 -19.97 22.74
C GLY A 197 -7.18 -20.16 23.12
N THR A 198 -7.82 -19.16 23.72
CA THR A 198 -9.25 -19.25 24.08
C THR A 198 -10.16 -19.25 22.86
N ARG A 199 -9.75 -18.61 21.75
CA ARG A 199 -10.49 -18.69 20.49
C ARG A 199 -10.48 -20.10 19.91
N LEU A 200 -9.32 -20.75 19.87
CA LEU A 200 -9.17 -22.10 19.35
C LEU A 200 -9.87 -23.12 20.27
N LEU A 201 -9.59 -23.07 21.57
CA LEU A 201 -10.20 -23.98 22.55
C LEU A 201 -11.72 -23.79 22.61
N GLY A 202 -12.19 -22.54 22.58
CA GLY A 202 -13.61 -22.23 22.59
C GLY A 202 -14.33 -22.75 21.35
N GLY A 203 -13.72 -22.61 20.18
CA GLY A 203 -14.27 -23.15 18.92
C GLY A 203 -14.39 -24.68 18.94
N ILE A 204 -13.33 -25.37 19.39
CA ILE A 204 -13.32 -26.84 19.49
C ILE A 204 -14.38 -27.34 20.49
N LEU A 205 -14.47 -26.72 21.67
CA LEU A 205 -15.44 -27.08 22.70
C LEU A 205 -16.90 -26.81 22.29
N ALA A 206 -17.13 -25.78 21.48
CA ALA A 206 -18.45 -25.48 20.93
C ALA A 206 -18.88 -26.54 19.91
N GLU A 207 -17.98 -26.95 19.01
CA GLU A 207 -18.27 -27.97 17.99
C GLU A 207 -18.56 -29.34 18.60
N GLU A 208 -17.82 -29.75 19.65
CA GLU A 208 -18.08 -31.00 20.38
C GLU A 208 -19.46 -31.07 21.06
N SER A 209 -20.11 -29.93 21.27
CA SER A 209 -21.40 -29.89 21.97
C SER A 209 -22.63 -30.06 21.06
N ASP A 210 -22.43 -29.92 19.75
CA ASP A 210 -23.47 -30.09 18.74
C ASP A 210 -23.58 -31.54 18.22
N VAL A 211 -22.65 -32.43 18.61
CA VAL A 211 -22.57 -33.86 18.23
C VAL A 211 -23.06 -34.75 19.37
#